data_AF-A0A2A5XSG9-F1
#
_entry.id   AF-A0A2A5XSG9-F1
#
_cell.length_a   1.000
_cell.length_b   1.000
_cell.length_c   1.000
_cell.angle_alpha   90.00
_cell.angle_beta   90.00
_cell.angle_gamma   90.00
#
_symmetry.space_group_name_H-M   'P 1'
#
loop_
_entity.id
_entity.type
_entity.pdbx_description
1 polymer ?
#
loop_
_entity_poly.entity_id
_entity_poly.type
_entity_poly.pdbx_seq_one_letter_code
_entity_poly.pdbx_strand_id
1 'polypeptide(L)' 'MIKICDFKEKDFNNIKNLLLEGFSKNFDKNLNLDFIKNQNSFGFLAKNNTNTIGYASVHIID' A
#
# COMPACT_ATOMS: atom_id res chain seq x y z
N MET A 1 4.32 4.61 -18.79
CA MET A 1 4.86 3.24 -18.63
C MET A 1 4.66 2.83 -17.18
N ILE A 2 4.08 1.66 -16.93
CA ILE A 2 3.82 1.19 -15.56
C ILE A 2 5.09 0.55 -15.00
N LYS A 3 5.46 0.89 -13.77
CA LYS A 3 6.56 0.29 -13.02
C LYS A 3 6.06 -0.20 -11.67
N ILE A 4 6.63 -1.30 -11.20
CA ILE A 4 6.44 -1.78 -9.83
C ILE A 4 7.62 -1.33 -8.98
N CYS A 5 7.36 -0.79 -7.79
CA CYS A 5 8.39 -0.45 -6.81
C CYS A 5 7.93 -0.79 -5.40
N ASP A 6 8.88 -0.90 -4.49
CA ASP A 6 8.59 -1.16 -3.08
C ASP A 6 7.77 -0.04 -2.47
N PHE A 7 6.79 -0.44 -1.64
CA PHE A 7 6.11 0.46 -0.73
C PHE A 7 7.06 0.92 0.37
N LYS A 8 7.07 2.23 0.65
CA LYS A 8 7.83 2.84 1.74
C LYS A 8 6.91 3.67 2.62
N GLU A 9 7.32 3.94 3.84
CA GLU A 9 6.55 4.72 4.81
C GLU A 9 6.07 6.08 4.25
N LYS A 10 6.91 6.74 3.46
CA LYS A 10 6.56 8.01 2.78
C LYS A 10 5.36 7.90 1.82
N ASP A 11 5.06 6.71 1.31
CA ASP A 11 3.96 6.47 0.37
C ASP A 11 2.62 6.21 1.11
N PHE A 12 2.64 6.07 2.45
CA PHE A 12 1.48 5.66 3.26
C PHE A 12 0.25 6.56 3.08
N ASN A 13 0.41 7.88 3.17
CA ASN A 13 -0.73 8.80 3.05
C ASN A 13 -1.40 8.71 1.67
N ASN A 14 -0.61 8.51 0.62
CA ASN A 14 -1.13 8.36 -0.74
C ASN A 14 -1.90 7.03 -0.89
N ILE A 15 -1.35 5.94 -0.33
CA ILE A 15 -2.00 4.63 -0.35
C ILE A 15 -3.25 4.58 0.51
N LYS A 16 -3.27 5.27 1.65
CA LYS A 16 -4.46 5.39 2.48
C LYS A 16 -5.63 5.96 1.69
N ASN A 17 -5.42 7.02 0.93
CA ASN A 17 -6.46 7.59 0.08
C ASN A 17 -6.91 6.61 -1.01
N LEU A 18 -5.96 5.98 -1.71
CA LEU A 18 -6.25 5.01 -2.77
C LEU A 18 -7.03 3.79 -2.25
N LEU A 19 -6.70 3.29 -1.05
CA LEU A 19 -7.41 2.18 -0.42
C LEU A 19 -8.80 2.59 0.09
N LEU A 20 -8.96 3.80 0.63
CA LEU A 20 -10.27 4.34 1.02
C LEU A 20 -11.19 4.59 -0.18
N GLU A 21 -10.63 4.92 -1.34
CA GLU A 21 -11.37 5.06 -2.59
C GLU A 21 -11.72 3.68 -3.20
N GLY A 22 -10.78 2.73 -3.14
CA GLY A 22 -10.93 1.40 -3.74
C GLY A 22 -11.72 0.39 -2.90
N PHE A 23 -11.70 0.51 -1.58
CA PHE A 23 -12.46 -0.34 -0.65
C PHE A 23 -13.57 0.50 -0.01
N SER A 24 -14.79 -0.04 0.01
CA SER A 24 -16.01 0.66 0.45
C SER A 24 -15.90 1.23 1.89
N LYS A 25 -16.90 2.06 2.28
CA LYS A 25 -17.08 2.74 3.59
C LYS A 25 -16.68 1.96 4.86
N ASN A 26 -16.52 0.65 4.79
CA ASN A 26 -16.17 -0.25 5.90
C ASN A 26 -14.67 -0.54 6.01
N PHE A 27 -13.82 0.05 5.17
CA PHE A 27 -12.39 0.00 5.40
C PHE A 27 -12.08 0.84 6.63
N ASP A 28 -11.76 0.15 7.74
CA ASP A 28 -11.44 0.79 9.00
C ASP A 28 -10.31 1.80 8.74
N LYS A 29 -10.52 3.06 9.13
CA LYS A 29 -9.62 4.18 8.78
C LYS A 29 -8.21 4.01 9.36
N ASN A 30 -8.05 3.02 10.23
CA ASN A 30 -6.83 2.58 10.86
C ASN A 30 -6.14 1.53 9.98
N LEU A 31 -5.54 1.98 8.87
CA LEU A 31 -4.52 1.19 8.19
C LEU A 31 -3.40 0.88 9.20
N ASN A 32 -3.19 -0.40 9.44
CA ASN A 32 -2.21 -0.85 10.41
C ASN A 32 -0.79 -0.52 9.92
N LEU A 33 -0.16 0.49 10.52
CA LEU A 33 1.22 0.88 10.25
C LEU A 33 2.23 -0.19 10.69
N ASP A 34 1.84 -1.13 11.55
CA ASP A 34 2.69 -2.26 11.94
C ASP A 34 3.07 -3.13 10.73
N PHE A 35 2.29 -3.06 9.64
CA PHE A 35 2.65 -3.64 8.34
C PHE A 35 4.05 -3.21 7.87
N ILE A 36 4.42 -1.93 8.07
CA ILE A 36 5.73 -1.39 7.65
C ILE A 36 6.88 -1.95 8.49
N LYS A 37 6.60 -2.25 9.76
CA LYS A 37 7.61 -2.71 10.72
C LYS A 37 7.75 -4.23 10.77
N ASN A 38 6.78 -4.95 10.19
CA ASN A 38 6.75 -6.41 10.19
C ASN A 38 7.66 -6.96 9.07
N GLN A 39 8.66 -7.75 9.44
CA GLN A 39 9.63 -8.34 8.51
C GLN A 39 9.02 -9.37 7.55
N ASN A 40 7.84 -9.90 7.86
CA ASN A 40 7.11 -10.85 7.02
C ASN A 40 6.08 -10.16 6.11
N SER A 41 6.02 -8.82 6.13
CA SER A 41 5.08 -8.03 5.37
C SER A 41 5.78 -7.25 4.27
N PHE A 42 5.27 -7.37 3.04
CA PHE A 42 5.84 -6.75 1.84
C PHE A 42 4.78 -5.97 1.09
N GLY A 43 5.06 -4.71 0.77
CA GLY A 43 4.15 -3.85 0.02
C GLY A 43 4.73 -3.45 -1.33
N PHE A 44 3.88 -3.37 -2.34
CA PHE A 44 4.24 -3.06 -3.72
C PHE A 44 3.33 -1.95 -4.26
N LEU A 45 3.92 -1.06 -5.04
CA LEU A 45 3.24 0.07 -5.68
C LEU A 45 3.34 -0.06 -7.19
N ALA A 46 2.20 0.06 -7.86
CA ALA A 46 2.17 0.31 -9.29
C ALA A 46 2.21 1.82 -9.54
N LYS A 47 3.26 2.30 -10.23
CA LYS A 47 3.43 3.72 -10.58
C LYS A 47 3.39 3.91 -12.10
N ASN A 48 2.66 4.94 -12.54
CA ASN A 48 2.74 5.48 -13.89
C ASN A 48 3.33 6.88 -13.81
N ASN A 49 4.56 7.04 -14.29
CA ASN A 49 5.39 8.23 -14.02
C ASN A 49 5.56 8.46 -12.51
N THR A 50 5.12 9.60 -11.99
CA THR A 50 5.16 9.95 -10.55
C THR A 50 3.91 9.51 -9.79
N ASN A 51 2.83 9.13 -10.49
CA ASN A 51 1.56 8.85 -9.86
C ASN A 51 1.46 7.38 -9.45
N THR A 52 1.08 7.15 -8.21
CA THR A 52 0.70 5.82 -7.73
C THR A 52 -0.71 5.50 -8.24
N ILE A 53 -0.84 4.39 -8.94
CA ILE A 53 -2.10 3.95 -9.57
C ILE A 53 -2.58 2.59 -9.04
N GLY A 54 -1.83 1.97 -8.12
CA GLY A 54 -2.20 0.71 -7.51
C GLY A 54 -1.30 0.33 -6.35
N TYR A 55 -1.83 -0.53 -5.49
CA TYR A 55 -1.16 -1.04 -4.30
C TYR A 55 -1.49 -2.53 -4.14
N ALA A 56 -0.48 -3.31 -3.73
CA ALA A 56 -0.65 -4.69 -3.29
C ALA A 56 0.22 -4.93 -2.05
N SER A 57 -0.23 -5.80 -1.17
CA SER A 57 0.53 -6.25 -0.01
C SER A 57 0.47 -7.75 0.15
N VAL A 58 1.58 -8.34 0.58
CA VAL A 58 1.73 -9.76 0.88
C VAL A 58 2.21 -9.90 2.31
N HIS A 59 1.62 -10.84 3.05
CA HIS A 59 2.07 -11.24 4.37
C HIS A 59 2.47 -12.72 4.32
N ILE A 60 3.71 -13.03 4.67
CA ILE A 60 4.24 -14.39 4.68
C ILE A 60 3.94 -15.03 6.04
N ILE A 61 3.24 -16.15 6.02
CA ILE A 61 3.00 -17.01 7.19
C ILE A 61 3.93 -18.20 7.00
N ASP A 62 5.08 -18.16 7.67
CA ASP A 62 6.05 -19.27 7.78
C ASP A 62 5.96 -19.85 9.20
#